data_AF-A0A151BZH2-F1
#
_entry.id   AF-A0A151BZH2-F1
#
_cell.length_a   1.000
_cell.length_b   1.000
_cell.length_c   1.000
_cell.angle_alpha   90.00
_cell.angle_beta   90.00
_cell.angle_gamma   90.00
#
_symmetry.space_group_name_H-M   'P 1'
#
loop_
_entity.id
_entity.type
_entity.pdbx_description
1 polymer ?
#
loop_
_entity_poly.entity_id
_entity_poly.type
_entity_poly.pdbx_seq_one_letter_code
_entity_poly.pdbx_strand_id
1 'polypeptide(L)'
;MDDAEIIRDVARAVATMAQELRAESTRVAQRAMVRWSGSAAAQYHSQIHDRAVDYRQLSGDLDRLHDALLSHARHVEDHERALSNLLQVSNPVELLVPGISW
;
A
#
# COMPACT_ATOMS: atom_id res chain seq x y z
N MET A 1 15.77 -10.74 -5.54
CA MET A 1 14.79 -9.67 -5.27
C MET A 1 13.91 -10.23 -4.18
N ASP A 2 13.87 -9.57 -3.04
CA ASP A 2 13.14 -9.99 -1.83
C ASP A 2 11.65 -9.69 -2.02
N ASP A 3 10.76 -10.66 -1.76
CA ASP A 3 9.32 -10.51 -1.93
C ASP A 3 8.77 -9.35 -1.08
N ALA A 4 9.33 -9.12 0.11
CA ALA A 4 8.96 -7.99 0.95
C ALA A 4 9.32 -6.64 0.32
N GLU A 5 10.43 -6.57 -0.42
CA GLU A 5 10.83 -5.37 -1.15
C GLU A 5 9.82 -5.04 -2.27
N ILE A 6 9.38 -6.06 -3.01
CA ILE A 6 8.34 -5.93 -4.04
C ILE A 6 7.04 -5.42 -3.42
N ILE A 7 6.61 -6.00 -2.29
CA ILE A 7 5.40 -5.55 -1.60
C ILE A 7 5.53 -4.09 -1.14
N ARG A 8 6.72 -3.69 -0.65
CA ARG A 8 7.02 -2.29 -0.29
C ARG A 8 7.01 -1.34 -1.49
N ASP A 9 7.46 -1.77 -2.67
CA ASP A 9 7.35 -0.99 -3.91
C ASP A 9 5.89 -0.77 -4.30
N VAL A 10 5.07 -1.82 -4.27
CA VAL A 10 3.62 -1.71 -4.55
C VAL A 10 2.94 -0.82 -3.54
N ALA A 11 3.27 -0.93 -2.25
CA ALA A 11 2.74 -0.06 -1.20
C ALA A 11 3.06 1.42 -1.48
N ARG A 12 4.27 1.73 -1.95
CA ARG A 12 4.65 3.09 -2.36
C ARG A 12 3.82 3.60 -3.54
N ALA A 13 3.61 2.77 -4.55
CA ALA A 13 2.76 3.13 -5.69
C ALA A 13 1.32 3.44 -5.26
N VAL A 14 0.74 2.62 -4.36
CA VAL A 14 -0.60 2.85 -3.80
C VAL A 14 -0.66 4.17 -3.02
N ALA A 15 0.36 4.49 -2.23
CA ALA A 15 0.43 5.77 -1.51
C ALA A 15 0.48 6.97 -2.46
N THR A 16 1.24 6.87 -3.57
CA THR A 16 1.26 7.90 -4.62
C THR A 16 -0.14 8.11 -5.23
N MET A 17 -0.84 7.03 -5.58
CA MET A 17 -2.22 7.11 -6.10
C MET A 17 -3.17 7.77 -5.09
N ALA A 18 -3.05 7.46 -3.81
CA ALA A 18 -3.84 8.10 -2.75
C ALA A 18 -3.57 9.61 -2.67
N GLN A 19 -2.32 10.04 -2.83
CA GLN A 19 -1.96 11.48 -2.86
C GLN A 19 -2.53 12.17 -4.10
N GLU A 20 -2.43 11.54 -5.27
CA GLU A 20 -2.99 12.06 -6.53
C GLU A 20 -4.52 12.26 -6.44
N LEU A 21 -5.23 11.30 -5.83
CA LEU A 21 -6.68 11.41 -5.62
C LEU A 21 -7.05 12.56 -4.68
N ARG A 22 -6.29 12.79 -3.60
CA ARG A 22 -6.52 13.95 -2.72
C ARG A 22 -6.28 15.27 -3.45
N ALA A 23 -5.25 15.33 -4.28
CA ALA A 23 -4.97 16.50 -5.11
C ALA A 23 -6.09 16.75 -6.14
N GLU A 24 -6.61 15.72 -6.78
CA GLU A 24 -7.76 15.83 -7.69
C GLU A 24 -9.04 16.23 -6.95
N SER A 25 -9.34 15.61 -5.81
CA SER A 25 -10.48 16.00 -4.96
C SER A 25 -10.44 17.48 -4.59
N THR A 26 -9.26 17.99 -4.25
CA THR A 26 -9.07 19.41 -3.93
C THR A 26 -9.31 20.29 -5.14
N ARG A 27 -8.77 19.93 -6.31
CA ARG A 27 -8.98 20.66 -7.57
C ARG A 27 -10.46 20.69 -7.96
N VAL A 28 -11.17 19.58 -7.81
CA VAL A 28 -12.61 19.48 -8.09
C VAL A 28 -13.43 20.34 -7.13
N ALA A 29 -13.12 20.30 -5.83
CA ALA A 29 -13.78 21.14 -4.83
C ALA A 29 -13.54 22.64 -5.07
N GLN A 30 -12.33 23.04 -5.47
CA GLN A 30 -12.02 24.43 -5.83
C GLN A 30 -12.80 24.89 -7.07
N ARG A 31 -12.92 24.03 -8.10
CA ARG A 31 -13.73 24.34 -9.29
C ARG A 31 -15.22 24.45 -8.98
N ALA A 32 -15.70 23.75 -7.94
CA ALA A 32 -17.07 23.89 -7.45
C ALA A 32 -17.40 25.30 -6.94
N MET A 33 -16.39 26.06 -6.50
CA MET A 33 -16.58 27.42 -5.97
C MET A 33 -16.87 28.47 -7.06
N VAL A 34 -16.79 28.10 -8.34
CA VAL A 34 -17.15 29.03 -9.42
C VAL A 34 -18.66 29.31 -9.36
N ARG A 35 -18.99 30.60 -9.30
CA ARG A 35 -20.36 31.08 -9.13
C ARG A 35 -21.16 30.88 -10.41
N TRP A 36 -21.94 29.81 -10.47
CA TRP A 36 -22.87 29.55 -11.56
C TRP A 36 -24.29 29.88 -11.10
N SER A 37 -25.06 30.57 -11.93
CA SER A 37 -26.44 30.94 -11.65
C SER A 37 -27.43 30.08 -12.44
N GLY A 38 -28.61 29.85 -11.88
CA GLY A 38 -29.69 29.07 -12.50
C GLY A 38 -29.91 27.68 -11.88
N SER A 39 -31.04 27.06 -12.19
CA SER A 39 -31.42 25.74 -11.66
C SER A 39 -30.48 24.61 -12.10
N ALA A 40 -29.94 24.69 -13.32
CA ALA A 40 -28.94 23.75 -13.82
C ALA A 40 -27.63 23.80 -13.00
N ALA A 41 -27.24 24.98 -12.52
CA ALA A 41 -26.03 25.16 -11.71
C ALA A 41 -26.09 24.37 -10.39
N ALA A 42 -27.26 24.33 -9.74
CA ALA A 42 -27.45 23.58 -8.50
C ALA A 42 -27.23 22.08 -8.69
N GLN A 43 -27.69 21.51 -9.82
CA GLN A 43 -27.47 20.10 -10.14
C GLN A 43 -25.99 19.81 -10.38
N TYR A 44 -25.29 20.68 -11.10
CA TYR A 44 -23.84 20.52 -11.31
C TYR A 44 -23.04 20.66 -10.00
N HIS A 45 -23.41 21.59 -9.11
CA HIS A 45 -22.78 21.72 -7.80
C HIS A 45 -22.95 20.45 -6.96
N SER A 46 -24.14 19.83 -6.97
CA SER A 46 -24.34 18.53 -6.31
C SER A 46 -23.43 17.46 -6.90
N GLN A 47 -23.40 17.31 -8.23
CA GLN A 47 -22.56 16.30 -8.88
C GLN A 47 -21.06 16.48 -8.62
N ILE A 48 -20.58 17.73 -8.60
CA ILE A 48 -19.19 18.05 -8.27
C ILE A 48 -18.89 17.72 -6.81
N HIS A 49 -19.83 18.04 -5.90
CA HIS A 49 -19.71 17.69 -4.49
C HIS A 49 -19.64 16.17 -4.27
N ASP A 50 -20.57 15.43 -4.88
CA ASP A 50 -20.65 13.97 -4.81
C ASP A 50 -19.34 13.35 -5.33
N ARG A 51 -18.82 13.85 -6.45
CA ARG A 51 -17.54 13.39 -6.99
C ARG A 51 -16.36 13.68 -6.06
N ALA A 52 -16.35 14.82 -5.38
CA ALA A 52 -15.31 15.13 -4.39
C ALA A 52 -15.44 14.28 -3.12
N VAL A 53 -16.63 13.78 -2.79
CA VAL A 53 -16.83 12.79 -1.72
C VAL A 53 -16.28 11.43 -2.17
N ASP A 54 -16.60 10.98 -3.39
CA ASP A 54 -16.09 9.73 -3.97
C ASP A 54 -14.56 9.66 -3.95
N TYR A 55 -13.88 10.74 -4.39
CA TYR A 55 -12.42 10.77 -4.40
C TYR A 55 -11.82 10.68 -3.00
N ARG A 56 -12.45 11.30 -1.99
CA ARG A 56 -12.01 11.20 -0.60
C ARG A 56 -12.17 9.78 -0.07
N GLN A 57 -13.32 9.15 -0.34
CA GLN A 57 -13.56 7.77 0.04
C GLN A 57 -12.51 6.83 -0.60
N LEU A 58 -12.30 6.94 -1.91
CA LEU A 58 -11.33 6.12 -2.63
C LEU A 58 -9.90 6.35 -2.11
N SER A 59 -9.53 7.59 -1.81
CA SER A 59 -8.20 7.87 -1.22
C SER A 59 -8.01 7.19 0.14
N GLY A 60 -9.06 7.13 0.97
CA GLY A 60 -9.03 6.40 2.25
C GLY A 60 -8.99 4.88 2.07
N ASP A 61 -9.61 4.35 1.02
CA ASP A 61 -9.50 2.92 0.69
C ASP A 61 -8.07 2.55 0.27
N LEU A 62 -7.40 3.42 -0.49
CA LEU A 62 -6.00 3.25 -0.86
C LEU A 62 -5.05 3.36 0.35
N ASP A 63 -5.33 4.26 1.30
CA ASP A 63 -4.55 4.31 2.55
C ASP A 63 -4.64 2.98 3.32
N ARG A 64 -5.85 2.43 3.44
CA ARG A 64 -6.05 1.11 4.08
C ARG A 64 -5.32 -0.01 3.35
N LEU A 65 -5.32 0.01 2.02
CA LEU A 65 -4.57 -0.95 1.22
C LEU A 65 -3.05 -0.79 1.42
N HIS A 66 -2.55 0.44 1.46
CA HIS A 66 -1.16 0.74 1.74
C HIS A 66 -0.72 0.16 3.09
N ASP A 67 -1.50 0.40 4.14
CA ASP A 67 -1.22 -0.12 5.48
C ASP A 67 -1.24 -1.65 5.52
N ALA A 68 -2.20 -2.27 4.84
CA ALA A 68 -2.28 -3.73 4.72
C ALA A 68 -1.06 -4.32 4.01
N LEU A 69 -0.60 -3.69 2.92
CA LEU A 69 0.60 -4.12 2.19
C LEU A 69 1.86 -3.99 3.05
N LEU A 70 2.02 -2.89 3.79
CA LEU A 70 3.17 -2.73 4.70
C LEU A 70 3.14 -3.75 5.84
N SER A 71 1.96 -4.05 6.39
CA SER A 71 1.82 -5.12 7.38
C SER A 71 2.20 -6.47 6.81
N HIS A 72 1.78 -6.75 5.57
CA HIS A 72 2.10 -8.01 4.90
C HIS A 72 3.60 -8.14 4.61
N ALA A 73 4.26 -7.08 4.13
CA ALA A 73 5.70 -7.08 3.91
C ALA A 73 6.48 -7.42 5.18
N ARG A 74 6.09 -6.87 6.34
CA ARG A 74 6.72 -7.20 7.64
C ARG A 74 6.55 -8.69 7.98
N HIS A 75 5.35 -9.24 7.75
CA HIS A 75 5.11 -10.66 7.99
C HIS A 75 5.96 -11.56 7.07
N VAL A 76 6.18 -11.17 5.82
CA VAL A 76 7.08 -11.87 4.90
C VAL A 76 8.51 -11.83 5.43
N GLU A 77 9.04 -10.65 5.78
CA GLU A 77 10.40 -10.50 6.32
C GLU A 77 10.61 -11.32 7.60
N ASP A 78 9.62 -11.35 8.49
CA ASP A 78 9.68 -12.13 9.73
C ASP A 78 9.67 -13.64 9.43
N HIS A 79 8.89 -14.08 8.44
CA HIS A 79 8.85 -15.48 8.02
C HIS A 79 10.18 -15.92 7.39
N GLU A 80 10.74 -15.10 6.49
CA GLU A 80 12.04 -15.35 5.87
C GLU A 80 13.17 -15.39 6.90
N ARG A 81 13.15 -14.48 7.87
CA ARG A 81 14.12 -14.48 8.99
C ARG A 81 13.99 -15.75 9.82
N ALA A 82 12.77 -16.19 10.12
CA ALA A 82 12.53 -17.42 10.87
C ALA A 82 13.05 -18.66 10.11
N LEU A 83 12.80 -18.76 8.81
CA LEU A 83 13.30 -19.84 7.97
C LEU A 83 14.84 -19.84 7.88
N SER A 84 15.45 -18.68 7.70
CA SER A 84 16.92 -18.54 7.67
C SER A 84 17.55 -18.99 8.99
N ASN A 85 16.97 -18.59 10.13
CA ASN A 85 17.43 -19.03 11.45
C ASN A 85 17.31 -20.56 11.63
N LEU A 86 16.22 -21.18 11.17
CA LEU A 86 16.06 -22.64 11.24
C LEU A 86 17.09 -23.37 10.38
N LEU A 87 17.35 -22.88 9.16
CA LEU A 87 18.35 -23.46 8.26
C LEU A 87 19.77 -23.38 8.84
N GLN A 88 20.13 -22.26 9.47
CA GLN A 88 21.42 -22.11 10.15
C GLN A 88 21.57 -23.06 11.35
N VAL A 89 20.50 -23.31 12.10
CA VAL A 89 20.48 -24.24 13.24
C VAL A 89 20.51 -25.70 12.81
N SER A 90 19.98 -26.04 11.61
CA SER A 90 20.07 -27.41 11.07
C SER A 90 21.42 -27.75 10.44
N ASN A 91 22.27 -26.76 10.14
CA ASN A 91 23.56 -26.96 9.46
C ASN A 91 24.83 -27.19 10.34
N PRO A 92 24.81 -27.35 11.69
CA PRO A 92 26.01 -27.66 12.46
C PRO A 92 26.24 -29.18 12.71
N VAL A 93 25.44 -30.10 12.15
CA VAL A 93 25.55 -31.54 12.48
C VAL A 93 26.43 -32.35 11.51
N GLU A 94 26.77 -31.83 10.32
CA GLU A 94 27.59 -32.60 9.34
C GLU A 94 29.12 -32.53 9.54
N LEU A 95 29.64 -31.76 10.51
CA LEU A 95 31.09 -31.60 10.73
C LEU A 95 31.68 -32.37 11.92
N LEU A 96 30.95 -33.31 12.51
CA LEU A 96 31.43 -34.17 13.60
C LEU A 96 31.25 -35.66 13.30
N VAL A 97 31.78 -36.14 12.18
CA VAL A 97 32.17 -37.56 12.05
C VAL A 97 33.69 -37.66 12.16
N PRO A 98 34.27 -37.79 13.38
CA PRO A 98 35.66 -38.15 13.52
C PRO A 98 35.81 -39.65 13.20
N GLY A 99 36.55 -39.95 12.13
CA GLY A 99 37.29 -41.20 11.98
C GLY A 99 36.46 -42.47 11.75
N ILE A 100 36.33 -42.85 10.49
CA ILE A 100 36.38 -44.28 10.12
C ILE A 100 37.44 -44.42 9.04
N SER A 101 38.66 -44.74 9.47
CA SER A 101 39.68 -45.33 8.62
C SER A 101 39.49 -46.85 8.68
N TRP A 102 39.16 -47.45 7.54
CA TRP A 102 39.42 -48.87 7.27
C TRP A 102 40.73 -48.98 6.50
#